data_AF-A0A0F0GJ76-F1
#
_entry.id   AF-A0A0F0GJ76-F1
#
_cell.length_a   1.000
_cell.length_b   1.000
_cell.length_c   1.000
_cell.angle_alpha   90.00
_cell.angle_beta   90.00
_cell.angle_gamma   90.00
#
_symmetry.space_group_name_H-M   'P 1'
#
loop_
_entity.id
_entity.type
_entity.pdbx_description
1 polymer ?
#
loop_
_entity_poly.entity_id
_entity_poly.type
_entity_poly.pdbx_seq_one_letter_code
_entity_poly.pdbx_strand_id
1 'polypeptide(L)'
;MWAVIGVWELSPEMHDEWRAQVPLMASSKVGTPGFAHGTWTQDGHAIQVFDNEDDARRYHAKMRDEGYLERPGLRNVVWDVTEVGAESQAP
;
A
#
# COMPACT_ATOMS: atom_id res chain seq x y z
N MET A 1 10.79 -8.48 5.52
CA MET A 1 9.46 -8.43 4.88
C MET A 1 9.49 -7.31 3.85
N TRP A 2 8.61 -7.29 2.87
CA TRP A 2 8.71 -6.36 1.74
C TRP A 2 7.52 -5.42 1.70
N ALA A 3 7.77 -4.11 1.69
CA ALA A 3 6.72 -3.12 1.61
C ALA A 3 6.64 -2.51 0.21
N VAL A 4 5.44 -2.47 -0.35
CA VAL A 4 5.09 -1.62 -1.48
C VAL A 4 4.41 -0.39 -0.91
N ILE A 5 5.10 0.75 -0.97
CA ILE A 5 4.63 2.03 -0.46
C ILE A 5 4.14 2.85 -1.64
N GLY A 6 2.85 3.14 -1.64
CA GLY A 6 2.27 4.15 -2.52
C GLY A 6 2.09 5.46 -1.76
N VAL A 7 2.58 6.54 -2.34
CA VAL A 7 2.34 7.91 -1.90
C VAL A 7 1.50 8.57 -2.98
N TRP A 8 0.22 8.81 -2.69
CA TRP A 8 -0.66 9.57 -3.57
C TRP A 8 -0.78 10.98 -3.02
N GLU A 9 -0.27 11.96 -3.76
CA GLU A 9 -0.58 13.37 -3.53
C GLU A 9 -1.99 13.64 -4.05
N LEU A 10 -2.98 13.39 -3.20
CA LEU A 10 -4.37 13.67 -3.50
C LEU A 10 -4.66 15.16 -3.27
N SER A 11 -5.44 15.77 -4.17
CA SER A 11 -6.04 17.06 -3.85
C SER A 11 -7.13 16.87 -2.77
N PRO A 12 -7.44 17.89 -1.96
CA PRO A 12 -8.45 17.78 -0.91
C PRO A 12 -9.83 17.30 -1.41
N GLU A 13 -10.21 17.65 -2.65
CA GLU A 13 -11.48 17.23 -3.23
C GLU A 13 -11.54 15.72 -3.52
N MET A 14 -10.38 15.08 -3.70
CA MET A 14 -10.28 13.64 -3.99
C MET A 14 -10.30 12.77 -2.73
N HIS A 15 -10.17 13.35 -1.54
CA HIS A 15 -10.07 12.59 -0.28
C HIS A 15 -11.34 11.77 0.01
N ASP A 16 -12.53 12.34 -0.23
CA ASP A 16 -13.80 11.66 0.05
C ASP A 16 -14.04 10.52 -0.94
N GLU A 17 -13.78 10.75 -2.23
CA GLU A 17 -13.83 9.71 -3.27
C GLU A 17 -12.85 8.58 -2.96
N TRP A 18 -11.63 8.91 -2.54
CA TRP A 18 -10.61 7.93 -2.18
C TRP A 18 -11.01 7.12 -0.95
N ARG A 19 -11.55 7.79 0.08
CA ARG A 19 -12.05 7.11 1.29
C ARG A 19 -13.16 6.10 0.94
N ALA A 20 -14.03 6.43 -0.01
CA ALA A 20 -15.07 5.52 -0.48
C ALA A 20 -14.53 4.27 -1.20
N GLN A 21 -13.30 4.31 -1.72
CA GLN A 21 -12.65 3.16 -2.38
C GLN A 21 -11.95 2.21 -1.39
N VAL A 22 -11.71 2.61 -0.14
CA VAL A 22 -11.01 1.78 0.86
C VAL A 22 -11.63 0.39 1.04
N PRO A 23 -12.96 0.21 1.13
CA PRO A 23 -13.55 -1.13 1.23
C PRO A 23 -13.26 -2.00 0.01
N LEU A 24 -13.34 -1.44 -1.20
CA LEU A 24 -13.04 -2.16 -2.44
C LEU A 24 -11.56 -2.56 -2.49
N MET A 25 -10.66 -1.66 -2.08
CA MET A 25 -9.24 -1.96 -1.98
C MET A 25 -8.98 -3.09 -0.98
N ALA A 26 -9.62 -3.08 0.19
CA ALA A 26 -9.51 -4.16 1.17
C ALA A 26 -9.99 -5.50 0.60
N SER A 27 -11.14 -5.52 -0.07
CA SER A 27 -11.64 -6.73 -0.75
C SER A 27 -10.69 -7.24 -1.83
N SER A 28 -10.02 -6.35 -2.57
CA SER A 28 -9.04 -6.73 -3.61
C SER A 28 -7.81 -7.47 -3.08
N LYS A 29 -7.56 -7.41 -1.75
CA LYS A 29 -6.42 -8.09 -1.12
C LYS A 29 -6.70 -9.54 -0.76
N VAL A 30 -7.97 -9.94 -0.70
CA VAL A 30 -8.34 -11.33 -0.41
C VAL A 30 -7.75 -12.25 -1.49
N GLY A 31 -6.89 -13.18 -1.09
CA GLY A 31 -6.23 -14.12 -2.00
C GLY A 31 -5.08 -13.53 -2.82
N THR A 32 -4.63 -12.29 -2.55
CA THR A 32 -3.41 -11.76 -3.16
C THR A 32 -2.19 -12.54 -2.65
N PRO A 33 -1.39 -13.18 -3.52
CA PRO A 33 -0.21 -13.93 -3.10
C PRO A 33 0.76 -13.08 -2.29
N GLY A 34 1.24 -13.65 -1.19
CA GLY A 34 2.24 -13.04 -0.32
C GLY A 34 1.77 -11.80 0.45
N PHE A 35 0.53 -11.32 0.27
CA PHE A 35 0.02 -10.15 0.99
C PHE A 35 -0.21 -10.48 2.47
N ALA A 36 0.48 -9.76 3.36
CA ALA A 36 0.40 -9.94 4.80
C ALA A 36 -0.59 -8.98 5.45
N HIS A 37 -0.41 -7.68 5.22
CA HIS A 37 -1.30 -6.62 5.70
C HIS A 37 -1.10 -5.33 4.92
N GLY A 38 -2.01 -4.38 5.09
CA GLY A 38 -1.87 -3.06 4.48
C GLY A 38 -2.55 -1.99 5.30
N THR A 39 -1.98 -0.79 5.26
CA THR A 39 -2.54 0.41 5.87
C THR A 39 -2.84 1.44 4.79
N TRP A 40 -3.92 2.19 5.00
CA TRP A 40 -4.28 3.33 4.18
C TRP A 40 -4.52 4.52 5.09
N THR A 41 -3.97 5.65 4.72
CA THR A 41 -4.17 6.90 5.43
C THR A 41 -5.28 7.72 4.73
N GLN A 42 -5.90 8.61 5.48
CA GLN A 42 -7.01 9.43 4.96
C GLN A 42 -6.56 10.52 3.98
N ASP A 43 -5.26 10.83 3.97
CA ASP A 43 -4.60 11.77 3.06
C ASP A 43 -4.00 11.08 1.83
N GLY A 44 -4.32 9.81 1.60
CA GLY A 44 -4.02 9.13 0.33
C GLY A 44 -2.77 8.28 0.31
N HIS A 45 -2.05 8.09 1.42
CA HIS A 45 -0.90 7.18 1.47
C HIS A 45 -1.35 5.73 1.71
N ALA A 46 -0.60 4.77 1.19
CA ALA A 46 -0.80 3.36 1.51
C ALA A 46 0.52 2.60 1.61
N ILE A 47 0.56 1.69 2.57
CA ILE A 47 1.66 0.75 2.77
C ILE A 47 1.07 -0.65 2.62
N GLN A 48 1.61 -1.45 1.70
CA GLN A 48 1.19 -2.83 1.48
C GLN A 48 2.38 -3.73 1.81
N VAL A 49 2.24 -4.62 2.79
CA VAL A 49 3.30 -5.51 3.23
C VAL A 49 3.10 -6.89 2.64
N PHE A 50 4.21 -7.46 2.16
CA PHE A 50 4.32 -8.78 1.59
C PHE A 50 5.39 -9.61 2.31
N ASP A 51 5.17 -10.92 2.37
CA ASP A 51 6.08 -11.85 3.02
C ASP A 51 7.37 -12.10 2.21
N ASN A 52 7.34 -11.84 0.90
CA ASN A 52 8.47 -12.07 -0.01
C ASN A 52 8.61 -10.97 -1.08
N GLU A 53 9.82 -10.87 -1.63
CA GLU A 53 10.20 -9.85 -2.62
C GLU A 53 9.45 -10.01 -3.94
N ASP A 54 9.34 -11.24 -4.42
CA ASP A 54 8.79 -11.55 -5.74
C ASP A 54 7.32 -11.12 -5.86
N ASP A 55 6.51 -11.38 -4.83
CA ASP A 55 5.12 -10.98 -4.78
C ASP A 55 4.97 -9.47 -4.63
N ALA A 56 5.82 -8.81 -3.83
CA ALA A 56 5.85 -7.34 -3.72
C ALA A 56 6.16 -6.69 -5.08
N ARG A 57 7.18 -7.19 -5.80
CA ARG A 57 7.55 -6.70 -7.13
C ARG A 57 6.48 -6.99 -8.17
N ARG A 58 5.85 -8.16 -8.11
CA ARG A 58 4.72 -8.51 -9.00
C ARG A 58 3.54 -7.57 -8.78
N TYR A 59 3.22 -7.28 -7.53
CA TYR A 59 2.16 -6.32 -7.19
C TYR A 59 2.50 -4.90 -7.67
N HIS A 60 3.74 -4.44 -7.46
CA HIS A 60 4.22 -3.15 -7.98
C HIS A 60 4.09 -3.05 -9.50
N ALA A 61 4.53 -4.08 -10.23
CA ALA A 61 4.41 -4.15 -11.68
C ALA A 61 2.95 -4.10 -12.14
N LYS A 62 2.05 -4.85 -11.47
CA LYS A 62 0.61 -4.79 -11.75
C LYS A 62 0.06 -3.36 -11.60
N MET A 63 0.41 -2.66 -10.52
CA MET A 63 -0.04 -1.28 -10.30
C MET A 63 0.46 -0.31 -11.39
N ARG A 64 1.67 -0.54 -11.89
CA ARG A 64 2.21 0.19 -13.05
C ARG A 64 1.39 -0.06 -14.30
N ASP A 65 1.16 -1.33 -14.61
CA ASP A 65 0.52 -1.73 -15.86
C ASP A 65 -0.97 -1.35 -15.87
N GLU A 66 -1.61 -1.21 -14.71
CA GLU A 66 -2.96 -0.66 -14.53
C GLU A 66 -3.00 0.89 -14.55
N GLY A 67 -1.86 1.55 -14.78
CA GLY A 67 -1.77 3.01 -14.93
C GLY A 67 -1.87 3.77 -13.61
N TYR A 68 -1.80 3.09 -12.46
CA TYR A 68 -1.78 3.79 -11.18
C TYR A 68 -0.51 4.63 -11.08
N LEU A 69 0.66 4.11 -11.47
CA LEU A 69 1.95 4.79 -11.29
C LEU A 69 2.19 6.03 -12.16
N GLU A 70 1.35 6.25 -13.17
CA GLU A 70 1.51 7.36 -14.13
C GLU A 70 0.59 8.54 -13.82
N ARG A 71 -0.31 8.40 -12.83
CA ARG A 71 -1.17 9.52 -12.41
C ARG A 71 -0.31 10.61 -11.75
N PRO A 72 -0.48 11.89 -12.13
CA PRO A 72 0.17 12.99 -11.44
C PRO A 72 -0.05 12.90 -9.93
N GLY A 73 1.03 13.00 -9.16
CA GLY A 73 0.98 12.87 -7.71
C GLY A 73 1.12 11.44 -7.18
N LEU A 74 1.15 10.39 -8.01
CA LEU A 74 1.42 9.03 -7.52
C LEU A 74 2.90 8.66 -7.63
N ARG A 75 3.51 8.35 -6.48
CA ARG A 75 4.81 7.68 -6.40
C ARG A 75 4.65 6.32 -5.73
N ASN A 76 5.21 5.27 -6.32
CA ASN A 76 5.20 3.95 -5.71
C ASN A 76 6.59 3.30 -5.71
N VAL A 77 7.00 2.79 -4.55
CA VAL A 77 8.33 2.25 -4.31
C VAL A 77 8.24 0.90 -3.60
N VAL A 78 9.19 0.01 -3.90
CA VAL A 78 9.34 -1.28 -3.21
C VAL A 78 10.55 -1.19 -2.29
N TRP A 79 10.35 -1.45 -1.00
CA TRP A 79 11.40 -1.44 0.02
C TRP A 79 11.48 -2.80 0.73
N ASP A 80 12.70 -3.20 1.08
CA ASP A 80 12.91 -4.21 2.12
C ASP A 80 12.72 -3.53 3.48
N VAL A 81 11.89 -4.11 4.34
CA VAL A 81 11.54 -3.52 5.64
C VAL A 81 11.70 -4.55 6.76
N THR A 82 12.16 -4.04 7.89
CA THR A 82 12.25 -4.79 9.15
C THR A 82 11.20 -4.24 10.10
N GLU A 83 10.29 -5.09 10.56
CA GLU A 83 9.36 -4.72 11.62
C GLU A 83 10.13 -4.58 12.93
N VAL A 84 9.99 -3.43 13.58
CA VAL A 84 10.54 -3.19 14.91
C VAL A 84 9.35 -2.96 15.84
N GLY A 85 9.11 -3.92 16.73
CA GLY A 85 8.10 -3.77 17.79
C GLY A 85 8.60 -2.77 18.85
N ALA A 86 7.69 -2.01 19.45
CA ALA A 86 8.00 -1.37 20.72
C ALA A 86 8.23 -2.49 21.75
N GLU A 87 9.37 -2.47 22.45
CA GLU A 87 9.53 -3.26 23.68
C GLU A 87 8.57 -2.65 24.72
N SER A 88 7.29 -3.00 24.66
CA SER A 88 6.34 -2.63 25.70
C SER A 88 6.64 -3.48 26.92
N GLN A 89 7.41 -2.92 27.86
CA GLN A 89 7.26 -3.34 29.25
C GLN A 89 5.82 -3.06 29.63
N ALA A 90 5.02 -4.10 29.80
CA ALA A 90 3.69 -3.98 30.37
C ALA A 90 3.81 -3.23 31.72
N PRO A 91 2.89 -2.31 32.06
CA PRO A 91 2.90 -1.62 33.34
C PRO A 91 2.77 -2.58 34.52
#